data_AF-A0A956HYD4-F1
#
_entry.id   AF-A0A956HYD4-F1
#
_cell.length_a   1.000
_cell.length_b   1.000
_cell.length_c   1.000
_cell.angle_alpha   90.00
_cell.angle_beta   90.00
_cell.angle_gamma   90.00
#
_symmetry.space_group_name_H-M   'P 1'
#
loop_
_entity.id
_entity.type
_entity.pdbx_description
1 polymer ?
#
loop_
_entity_poly.entity_id
_entity_poly.type
_entity_poly.pdbx_seq_one_letter_code
_entity_poly.pdbx_strand_id
1 'polypeptide(L)' 'MTVRLHINIDHVATLRQARGTQYPDPIAAARIAEAAGAHGITVHLREDRRHIQDGDVTALRKSVTTVMNLEMA' A
#
# COMPACT_ATOMS: atom_id res chain seq x y z
N MET A 1 -8.96 24.23 8.02
CA MET A 1 -8.86 22.91 7.36
C MET A 1 -7.87 22.07 8.14
N THR A 2 -8.23 20.84 8.51
CA THR A 2 -7.33 19.86 9.12
C THR A 2 -6.48 19.18 8.05
N VAL A 3 -5.19 18.98 8.32
CA VAL A 3 -4.26 18.28 7.42
C VAL A 3 -4.63 16.79 7.40
N ARG A 4 -4.64 16.19 6.20
CA ARG A 4 -4.85 14.74 6.01
C ARG A 4 -3.51 14.06 5.73
N LEU A 5 -3.26 12.94 6.39
CA LEU A 5 -2.09 12.10 6.18
C LEU A 5 -2.48 10.84 5.42
N HIS A 6 -1.88 10.63 4.25
CA HIS A 6 -1.94 9.35 3.54
C HIS A 6 -0.60 8.64 3.69
N ILE A 7 -0.61 7.35 4.03
CA ILE A 7 0.61 6.57 4.24
C ILE A 7 0.94 5.77 2.98
N ASN A 8 2.12 6.00 2.42
CA ASN A 8 2.64 5.19 1.33
C ASN A 8 3.23 3.87 1.86
N ILE A 9 2.84 2.75 1.28
CA ILE A 9 3.24 1.39 1.72
C ILE A 9 4.15 0.66 0.72
N ASP A 10 4.67 1.34 -0.30
CA ASP A 10 5.51 0.75 -1.35
C ASP A 10 6.74 0.04 -0.79
N HIS A 11 7.36 0.63 0.25
CA HIS A 11 8.57 0.08 0.84
C HIS A 11 8.33 -1.15 1.72
N VAL A 12 7.09 -1.40 2.14
CA VAL A 12 6.72 -2.72 2.72
C VAL A 12 6.83 -3.78 1.64
N ALA A 13 6.30 -3.50 0.45
CA ALA A 13 6.43 -4.39 -0.70
C ALA A 13 7.90 -4.51 -1.16
N THR A 14 8.71 -3.46 -1.10
CA THR A 14 10.16 -3.55 -1.38
C THR A 14 10.84 -4.59 -0.47
N LEU A 15 10.55 -4.57 0.84
CA LEU A 15 11.12 -5.55 1.77
C LEU A 15 10.64 -6.98 1.46
N ARG A 16 9.38 -7.14 1.08
CA ARG A 16 8.83 -8.44 0.61
C ARG A 16 9.55 -8.94 -0.64
N GLN A 17 9.69 -8.08 -1.66
CA GLN A 17 10.32 -8.43 -2.94
C GLN A 17 11.82 -8.75 -2.78
N ALA A 18 12.50 -8.17 -1.80
CA ALA A 18 13.91 -8.46 -1.53
C ALA A 18 14.16 -9.94 -1.18
N ARG A 19 13.14 -10.69 -0.75
CA ARG A 19 13.23 -12.12 -0.44
C ARG A 19 12.26 -13.00 -1.23
N GLY A 20 11.39 -12.41 -2.05
CA GLY A 20 10.39 -13.16 -2.81
C GLY A 20 9.40 -13.93 -1.93
N THR A 21 9.23 -13.51 -0.68
CA THR A 21 8.35 -14.15 0.30
C THR A 21 6.95 -13.53 0.28
N GLN A 22 6.01 -14.09 1.04
CA GLN A 22 4.68 -13.49 1.22
C GLN A 22 4.66 -12.38 2.29
N TYR A 23 5.75 -12.23 3.04
CA TYR A 23 5.88 -11.26 4.12
C TYR A 23 7.08 -10.32 3.93
N PRO A 24 7.02 -9.10 4.47
CA PRO A 24 5.84 -8.48 5.09
C PRO A 24 4.72 -8.21 4.06
N ASP A 25 3.46 -8.31 4.51
CA ASP A 25 2.29 -8.13 3.65
C ASP A 25 1.88 -6.63 3.59
N PRO A 26 1.88 -5.99 2.41
CA PRO A 26 1.42 -4.61 2.24
C PRO A 26 -0.04 -4.38 2.65
N ILE A 27 -0.91 -5.39 2.53
CA ILE A 27 -2.31 -5.27 2.96
C ILE A 27 -2.40 -5.20 4.50
N ALA A 28 -1.62 -6.01 5.20
CA ALA A 28 -1.52 -5.91 6.66
C ALA A 28 -1.00 -4.53 7.10
N ALA A 29 0.00 -3.99 6.40
CA ALA A 29 0.52 -2.65 6.67
C ALA A 29 -0.53 -1.55 6.43
N ALA A 30 -1.32 -1.64 5.36
CA ALA A 30 -2.44 -0.73 5.11
C ALA A 30 -3.44 -0.72 6.27
N ARG A 31 -3.85 -1.90 6.75
CA ARG A 31 -4.79 -2.02 7.88
C ARG A 31 -4.25 -1.42 9.17
N ILE A 32 -2.96 -1.64 9.45
CA ILE A 32 -2.29 -1.05 10.62
C ILE A 32 -2.26 0.48 10.51
N ALA A 33 -1.91 1.01 9.34
CA ALA A 33 -1.90 2.45 9.07
C ALA A 33 -3.29 3.09 9.26
N GLU A 34 -4.35 2.49 8.71
CA GLU A 34 -5.72 2.98 8.91
C GLU A 34 -6.12 2.92 10.39
N ALA A 35 -5.85 1.80 11.08
CA ALA A 35 -6.14 1.65 12.50
C ALA A 35 -5.37 2.65 13.39
N ALA A 36 -4.20 3.11 12.93
CA ALA A 36 -3.40 4.14 13.59
C ALA A 36 -3.83 5.59 13.25
N GLY A 37 -4.88 5.77 12.45
CA GLY A 37 -5.45 7.08 12.12
C GLY A 37 -4.98 7.67 10.79
N ALA A 38 -4.43 6.87 9.87
CA ALA A 38 -4.21 7.32 8.51
C ALA A 38 -5.55 7.68 7.84
N HIS A 39 -5.55 8.76 7.08
CA HIS A 39 -6.73 9.23 6.34
C HIS A 39 -6.86 8.57 4.96
N GLY A 40 -5.80 7.87 4.54
CA GLY A 40 -5.71 7.18 3.27
C GLY A 40 -4.43 6.36 3.16
N ILE A 41 -4.42 5.47 2.18
CA ILE A 41 -3.28 4.63 1.82
C ILE A 41 -2.84 4.99 0.42
N THR A 42 -1.55 5.29 0.25
CA THR A 42 -0.94 5.54 -1.06
C THR A 42 -0.18 4.30 -1.51
N VAL A 43 -0.34 3.93 -2.78
CA VAL A 43 0.46 2.90 -3.43
C VAL A 43 0.84 3.31 -4.83
N HIS A 44 2.03 2.91 -5.28
CA HIS A 44 2.50 3.18 -6.63
C HIS A 44 2.70 1.87 -7.41
N LEU A 45 1.82 1.62 -8.36
CA LEU A 45 1.96 0.51 -9.31
C LEU A 45 2.82 0.96 -10.49
N ARG A 46 4.12 0.70 -10.41
CA ARG A 46 5.08 1.02 -11.48
C ARG A 46 4.97 0.06 -12.66
N GLU A 47 5.23 0.51 -13.90
CA GLU A 47 5.35 -0.37 -15.09
C GLU A 47 6.27 -1.59 -14.86
N ASP A 48 7.42 -1.38 -14.22
CA ASP A 48 8.43 -2.42 -13.97
C ASP A 48 8.10 -3.37 -12.79
N ARG A 49 6.98 -3.15 -12.09
CA ARG A 49 6.54 -3.93 -10.92
C ARG A 49 7.64 -4.15 -9.88
N ARG A 50 8.47 -3.13 -9.64
CA ARG A 50 9.61 -3.23 -8.71
C ARG A 50 9.24 -3.59 -7.27
N HIS A 51 8.07 -3.16 -6.80
CA HIS A 51 7.61 -3.39 -5.42
C HIS A 51 6.15 -3.86 -5.38
N ILE A 52 5.20 -2.93 -5.50
CA ILE A 52 3.76 -3.23 -5.55
C ILE A 52 3.44 -4.00 -6.83
N GLN A 53 2.65 -5.06 -6.69
CA GLN A 53 2.20 -5.93 -7.78
C GLN A 53 0.71 -5.69 -8.07
N ASP A 54 0.23 -6.10 -9.25
CA ASP A 54 -1.19 -5.97 -9.63
C ASP A 54 -2.15 -6.66 -8.64
N GLY A 55 -1.69 -7.79 -8.08
CA GLY A 55 -2.41 -8.52 -7.04
C GLY A 55 -2.57 -7.70 -5.75
N ASP A 56 -1.55 -6.92 -5.37
CA ASP A 56 -1.62 -6.05 -4.19
C ASP A 56 -2.66 -4.96 -4.42
N VAL A 57 -2.66 -4.32 -5.59
CA VAL A 57 -3.63 -3.26 -5.93
C VAL A 57 -5.06 -3.78 -5.85
N THR A 58 -5.31 -4.97 -6.40
CA THR A 58 -6.64 -5.60 -6.37
C THR A 58 -7.07 -5.95 -4.95
N ALA A 59 -6.15 -6.47 -4.13
CA ALA A 59 -6.41 -6.83 -2.74
C ALA A 59 -6.63 -5.59 -1.86
N LEU A 60 -5.80 -4.54 -2.04
CA LEU A 60 -5.93 -3.27 -1.35
C LEU A 60 -7.24 -2.57 -1.69
N ARG A 61 -7.67 -2.59 -2.96
CA ARG A 61 -8.96 -2.02 -3.36
C ARG A 61 -10.16 -2.64 -2.62
N LYS A 62 -10.03 -3.90 -2.19
CA LYS A 62 -11.03 -4.63 -1.40
C LYS A 62 -10.85 -4.43 0.11
N SER A 63 -9.65 -4.11 0.58
CA SER A 63 -9.32 -4.07 2.01
C SER A 63 -9.22 -2.67 2.61
N VAL A 64 -8.84 -1.65 1.83
CA VAL A 64 -8.74 -0.26 2.28
C VAL A 64 -10.15 0.27 2.55
N THR A 65 -10.36 0.81 3.75
CA THR A 65 -11.66 1.32 4.21
C THR A 65 -11.78 2.83 4.12
N THR A 66 -10.63 3.52 4.05
CA THR A 66 -10.50 4.97 3.88
C THR A 66 -10.35 5.33 2.39
N VAL A 67 -9.39 6.19 2.04
CA VAL A 67 -9.09 6.57 0.66
C VAL A 67 -7.89 5.78 0.16
N MET A 68 -8.03 5.10 -0.97
CA MET A 68 -6.89 4.52 -1.70
C MET A 68 -6.41 5.53 -2.75
N ASN A 69 -5.19 6.04 -2.60
CA ASN A 69 -4.51 6.87 -3.58
C ASN A 69 -3.57 6.00 -4.43
N LEU A 70 -4.01 5.67 -5.64
CA LEU A 70 -3.23 4.87 -6.59
C LEU A 70 -2.40 5.79 -7.48
N GLU A 71 -1.10 5.80 -7.27
CA GLU A 71 -0.12 6.42 -8.16
C GLU A 71 0.21 5.46 -9.31
N MET A 72 0.25 6.01 -10.53
CA MET A 72 0.53 5.25 -11.76
C MET A 72 1.53 6.03 -12.61
N ALA A 73 2.44 5.30 -13.22
CA ALA A 73 3.34 5.72 -14.28
C ALA A 73 3.50 4.54 -15.23
#